data_AF-A0A9D4SI37-F1
#
_entry.id   AF-A0A9D4SI37-F1
#
_cell.length_a   1.000
_cell.length_b   1.000
_cell.length_c   1.000
_cell.angle_alpha   90.00
_cell.angle_beta   90.00
_cell.angle_gamma   90.00
#
_symmetry.space_group_name_H-M   'P 1'
#
loop_
_entity.id
_entity.type
_entity.pdbx_description
1 polymer ?
#
loop_
_entity_poly.entity_id
_entity_poly.type
_entity_poly.pdbx_seq_one_letter_code
_entity_poly.pdbx_strand_id
1 'polypeptide(L)'
;MAHLRRIHFQSRKCCSSVSAASMPDFSDNYFEELKRKIRFICDDDHHNAVIFSLKNQVAGLVRALRIFQEFNINVRHIESRKSRRKNSQYEIYLDIDCDDREKMQQLLHQLRHEVDCCTYEEFERICNSPKSKEPPKQLPSILTSQSSFDKGDLIGEDGMPWFPQRIADLDYSSNRVLMYGAELDADHPGFKDPVYRQRRKYFTDCAMNYRHGQPIPRIEYSDEETRTWGVIYTELRKLYEKHACKEFNDNLELLEQHCGYRANNIPQLEDISQFLKQRTGFQLRCVAGYLSARDFLAGLAFRVFYCTQYIRHSSDPFYTPEPDCCHELLGHCPLLADPSFAQFSHEIGLASLGANDEEVDKLATCYFFTIEFGLCKQQNELKVYGAGLLSSVAELKHAVSGSAHILAFDPILTCQQEPMITTFQKMYFYTDSFMDAKEQMREFAKTIKRPFGVRYNPYTQSVEILSNTKKILNLVSELKGDLCIVTNALAKIKEDNDDDGVGGNDSDNNGDTIHGANDHDHLVLNEADARRNSQANLDQMIMDMNKIQVSCENHQQQQQQMNHQE
;
A
#
# COMPACT_ATOMS: atom_id res chain seq x y z
N MET A 1 16.75 8.77 53.43
CA MET A 1 16.99 7.31 53.46
C MET A 1 16.22 6.71 52.29
N ALA A 2 16.89 6.53 51.14
CA ALA A 2 17.35 5.24 50.58
C ALA A 2 16.16 4.41 50.03
N HIS A 3 16.08 3.95 48.78
CA HIS A 3 17.02 3.80 47.66
C HIS A 3 16.23 3.78 46.33
N LEU A 4 16.57 4.64 45.37
CA LEU A 4 16.23 4.46 43.95
C LEU A 4 17.57 4.39 43.19
N ARG A 5 17.90 3.21 42.64
CA ARG A 5 19.07 3.03 41.78
C ARG A 5 18.74 3.54 40.37
N ARG A 6 19.26 4.72 40.04
CA ARG A 6 19.45 5.20 38.65
C ARG A 6 20.50 4.32 37.97
N ILE A 7 20.17 3.77 36.81
CA ILE A 7 21.17 3.22 35.89
C ILE A 7 21.59 4.33 34.92
N HIS A 8 22.88 4.66 34.94
CA HIS A 8 23.54 5.57 34.01
C HIS A 8 23.77 4.86 32.66
N PHE A 9 23.32 5.47 31.56
CA PHE A 9 23.87 5.19 30.23
C PHE A 9 25.14 6.01 30.03
N GLN A 10 26.30 5.34 30.05
CA GLN A 10 27.56 5.94 29.60
C GLN A 10 27.59 5.97 28.06
N SER A 11 27.61 7.16 27.47
CA SER A 11 27.95 7.33 26.07
C SER A 11 29.42 6.97 25.88
N ARG A 12 29.73 5.96 25.06
CA ARG A 12 31.11 5.76 24.57
C ARG A 12 31.30 6.54 23.27
N LYS A 13 32.27 7.46 23.32
CA LYS A 13 32.81 8.24 22.21
C LYS A 13 33.18 7.33 21.03
N CYS A 14 32.72 7.66 19.83
CA CYS A 14 33.30 7.17 18.58
C CYS A 14 34.64 7.89 18.37
N CYS A 15 35.75 7.15 18.48
CA CYS A 15 37.05 7.60 18.00
C CYS A 15 37.16 7.32 16.50
N SER A 16 37.58 8.34 15.78
CA SER A 16 38.08 8.32 14.41
C SER A 16 39.39 7.52 14.30
N SER A 17 39.43 6.52 13.41
CA SER A 17 40.57 6.26 12.53
C SER A 17 40.21 5.16 11.51
N VAL A 18 40.41 5.47 10.24
CA VAL A 18 40.43 4.51 9.14
C VAL A 18 41.75 3.73 9.27
N SER A 19 41.66 2.42 9.51
CA SER A 19 42.74 1.51 9.17
C SER A 19 42.15 0.28 8.49
N ALA A 20 42.75 -0.08 7.35
CA ALA A 20 42.40 -1.24 6.57
C ALA A 20 42.65 -2.51 7.40
N ALA A 21 41.58 -3.05 7.99
CA ALA A 21 41.60 -4.40 8.53
C ALA A 21 41.19 -5.36 7.41
N SER A 22 42.11 -6.25 7.05
CA SER A 22 41.92 -7.36 6.13
C SER A 22 40.61 -8.10 6.38
N MET A 23 39.93 -8.49 5.29
CA MET A 23 38.77 -9.39 5.35
C MET A 23 39.08 -10.61 6.23
N PRO A 24 38.18 -11.01 7.15
CA PRO A 24 38.31 -12.30 7.82
C PRO A 24 38.12 -13.41 6.80
N ASP A 25 38.99 -14.40 6.89
CA ASP A 25 39.00 -15.60 6.05
C ASP A 25 37.67 -16.37 6.19
N PHE A 26 37.03 -16.65 5.05
CA PHE A 26 35.73 -17.29 4.97
C PHE A 26 35.90 -18.82 5.03
N SER A 27 35.61 -19.41 6.19
CA SER A 27 35.49 -20.86 6.39
C SER A 27 34.45 -21.17 7.48
N ASP A 28 34.10 -22.46 7.63
CA ASP A 28 33.14 -23.05 8.60
C ASP A 28 33.20 -22.47 10.03
N ASN A 29 34.30 -21.80 10.38
CA ASN A 29 34.54 -21.10 11.65
C ASN A 29 33.49 -20.04 12.03
N TYR A 30 32.87 -19.31 11.10
CA TYR A 30 31.84 -18.31 11.46
C TYR A 30 30.57 -18.97 12.02
N PHE A 31 30.10 -20.03 11.35
CA PHE A 31 28.96 -20.80 11.82
C PHE A 31 29.32 -21.55 13.11
N GLU A 32 30.53 -22.07 13.25
CA GLU A 32 31.00 -22.70 14.49
C GLU A 32 31.08 -21.74 15.68
N GLU A 33 31.50 -20.49 15.47
CA GLU A 33 31.50 -19.46 16.54
C GLU A 33 30.08 -19.13 17.00
N LEU A 34 29.14 -19.10 16.06
CA LEU A 34 27.73 -18.84 16.34
C LEU A 34 27.08 -20.02 17.09
N LYS A 35 27.34 -21.25 16.65
CA LYS A 35 26.94 -22.49 17.35
C LYS A 35 27.50 -22.56 18.78
N ARG A 36 28.68 -21.99 19.02
CA ARG A 36 29.30 -21.94 20.36
C ARG A 36 28.58 -20.97 21.30
N LYS A 37 28.03 -19.87 20.77
CA LYS A 37 27.23 -18.89 21.54
C LYS A 37 25.84 -19.43 21.85
N ILE A 38 25.23 -20.18 20.93
CA ILE A 38 23.93 -20.83 21.12
C ILE A 38 24.02 -21.95 22.18
N ARG A 39 25.09 -22.78 22.13
CA ARG A 39 25.37 -23.81 23.16
C ARG A 39 25.52 -23.28 24.59
N PHE A 40 25.78 -21.99 24.78
CA PHE A 40 25.92 -21.39 26.11
C PHE A 40 24.59 -21.00 26.75
N ILE A 41 23.47 -21.11 26.02
CA ILE A 41 22.14 -20.67 26.45
C ILE A 41 21.24 -21.86 26.83
N CYS A 42 21.54 -23.08 26.35
CA CYS A 42 20.63 -24.23 26.45
C CYS A 42 21.36 -25.48 26.99
N ASP A 43 21.09 -25.84 28.25
CA ASP A 43 21.37 -27.18 28.80
C ASP A 43 20.10 -28.04 28.63
N ASP A 44 20.30 -29.27 28.12
CA ASP A 44 19.40 -30.43 28.08
C ASP A 44 18.05 -30.33 27.30
N ASP A 45 18.07 -30.70 26.01
CA ASP A 45 17.23 -31.74 25.37
C ASP A 45 17.46 -31.77 23.85
N HIS A 46 17.07 -32.86 23.15
CA HIS A 46 17.25 -32.98 21.70
C HIS A 46 16.47 -31.87 20.97
N HIS A 47 17.18 -30.97 20.28
CA HIS A 47 16.58 -29.84 19.57
C HIS A 47 17.04 -29.81 18.12
N ASN A 48 16.06 -29.65 17.24
CA ASN A 48 16.25 -29.48 15.81
C ASN A 48 16.23 -27.98 15.52
N ALA A 49 17.32 -27.46 14.94
CA ALA A 49 17.47 -26.04 14.65
C ALA A 49 17.55 -25.82 13.14
N VAL A 50 16.74 -24.88 12.65
CA VAL A 50 16.77 -24.43 11.25
C VAL A 50 17.22 -22.99 11.20
N ILE A 51 18.25 -22.72 10.41
CA ILE A 51 18.79 -21.37 10.21
C ILE A 51 18.63 -21.01 8.74
N PHE A 52 18.05 -19.86 8.44
CA PHE A 52 17.95 -19.38 7.05
C PHE A 52 18.11 -17.87 6.92
N SER A 53 18.53 -17.44 5.73
CA SER A 53 18.69 -16.03 5.40
C SER A 53 17.51 -15.52 4.60
N LEU A 54 16.90 -14.44 5.07
CA LEU A 54 15.83 -13.74 4.38
C LEU A 54 16.36 -12.44 3.78
N LYS A 55 15.91 -12.15 2.56
CA LYS A 55 15.96 -10.79 2.02
C LYS A 55 15.01 -9.92 2.84
N ASN A 56 15.41 -8.68 3.11
CA ASN A 56 14.59 -7.70 3.83
C ASN A 56 13.42 -7.26 2.93
N GLN A 57 12.39 -8.10 2.87
CA GLN A 57 11.16 -7.90 2.10
C GLN A 57 9.97 -8.01 3.05
N VAL A 58 8.94 -7.21 2.82
CA VAL A 58 7.69 -7.27 3.59
C VAL A 58 7.11 -8.68 3.47
N ALA A 59 6.72 -9.25 4.61
CA ALA A 59 6.20 -10.61 4.76
C ALA A 59 7.14 -11.78 4.39
N GLY A 60 8.44 -11.55 4.14
CA GLY A 60 9.39 -12.63 3.84
C GLY A 60 9.50 -13.67 4.95
N LEU A 61 9.49 -13.22 6.21
CA LEU A 61 9.51 -14.11 7.37
C LEU A 61 8.20 -14.90 7.49
N VAL A 62 7.06 -14.26 7.25
CA VAL A 62 5.74 -14.92 7.32
C VAL A 62 5.62 -16.00 6.25
N ARG A 63 6.11 -15.76 5.03
CA ARG A 63 6.14 -16.78 3.97
C ARG A 63 6.99 -17.99 4.38
N ALA A 64 8.17 -17.74 4.94
CA ALA A 64 9.03 -18.80 5.44
C ALA A 64 8.38 -19.58 6.60
N LEU A 65 7.75 -18.90 7.55
CA LEU A 65 7.08 -19.54 8.70
C LEU A 65 5.82 -20.32 8.31
N ARG A 66 5.11 -19.91 7.25
CA ARG A 66 3.98 -20.67 6.71
C ARG A 66 4.36 -22.08 6.29
N ILE A 67 5.55 -22.28 5.74
CA ILE A 67 6.03 -23.62 5.37
C ILE A 67 6.08 -24.54 6.61
N PHE A 68 6.53 -24.03 7.76
CA PHE A 68 6.53 -24.80 9.01
C PHE A 68 5.10 -25.14 9.45
N GLN A 69 4.15 -24.23 9.27
CA GLN A 69 2.73 -24.47 9.58
C GLN A 69 2.09 -25.49 8.63
N GLU A 70 2.37 -25.42 7.32
CA GLU A 70 1.88 -26.36 6.30
C GLU A 70 2.32 -27.79 6.58
N PHE A 71 3.55 -27.94 7.05
CA PHE A 71 4.05 -29.22 7.51
C PHE A 71 3.63 -29.55 8.95
N ASN A 72 2.80 -28.79 9.67
CA ASN A 72 2.49 -29.07 11.09
C ASN A 72 3.78 -29.28 11.92
N ILE A 73 4.77 -28.40 11.77
CA ILE A 73 6.01 -28.38 12.55
C ILE A 73 5.92 -27.20 13.51
N ASN A 74 5.99 -27.49 14.81
CA ASN A 74 5.90 -26.46 15.83
C ASN A 74 7.23 -25.73 15.96
N VAL A 75 7.17 -24.41 15.91
CA VAL A 75 8.32 -23.54 16.16
C VAL A 75 8.28 -23.13 17.63
N ARG A 76 9.30 -23.53 18.39
CA ARG A 76 9.42 -23.24 19.83
C ARG A 76 10.01 -21.87 20.09
N HIS A 77 11.01 -21.48 19.30
CA HIS A 77 11.70 -20.22 19.45
C HIS A 77 12.09 -19.65 18.09
N ILE A 78 12.02 -18.31 17.98
CA ILE A 78 12.38 -17.56 16.78
C ILE A 78 13.30 -16.43 17.21
N GLU A 79 14.49 -16.38 16.63
CA GLU A 79 15.42 -15.28 16.78
C GLU A 79 15.80 -14.71 15.41
N SER A 80 15.68 -13.40 15.23
CA SER A 80 16.12 -12.70 14.03
C SER A 80 17.34 -11.83 14.32
N ARG A 81 18.38 -11.93 13.49
CA ARG A 81 19.58 -11.09 13.57
C ARG A 81 19.90 -10.48 12.23
N LYS A 82 20.35 -9.21 12.23
CA LYS A 82 20.84 -8.57 11.01
C LYS A 82 22.05 -9.34 10.49
N SER A 83 22.03 -9.72 9.21
CA SER A 83 23.10 -10.49 8.60
C SER A 83 24.41 -9.70 8.64
N ARG A 84 25.50 -10.38 9.06
CA ARG A 84 26.86 -9.83 8.99
C ARG A 84 27.48 -9.93 7.60
N ARG A 85 26.82 -10.66 6.67
CA ARG A 85 27.30 -10.94 5.31
C ARG A 85 26.73 -9.98 4.28
N LYS A 86 25.43 -9.64 4.40
CA LYS A 86 24.75 -8.71 3.50
C LYS A 86 23.90 -7.74 4.32
N ASN A 87 24.12 -6.44 4.14
CA ASN A 87 23.43 -5.41 4.92
C ASN A 87 21.91 -5.37 4.75
N SER A 88 21.38 -5.99 3.68
CA SER A 88 19.96 -6.06 3.31
C SER A 88 19.29 -7.41 3.64
N GLN A 89 19.90 -8.21 4.53
CA GLN A 89 19.38 -9.52 4.92
C GLN A 89 19.31 -9.70 6.43
N TYR A 90 18.41 -10.60 6.85
CA TYR A 90 18.31 -11.08 8.22
C TYR A 90 18.58 -12.59 8.25
N GLU A 91 19.39 -13.03 9.20
CA GLU A 91 19.56 -14.43 9.56
C GLU A 91 18.49 -14.77 10.60
N ILE A 92 17.68 -15.77 10.31
CA ILE A 92 16.58 -16.26 11.15
C ILE A 92 16.97 -17.62 11.72
N TYR A 93 16.83 -17.74 13.03
CA TYR A 93 17.12 -18.94 13.81
C TYR A 93 15.81 -19.45 14.36
N LEU A 94 15.45 -20.69 14.01
CA LEU A 94 14.25 -21.35 14.52
C LEU A 94 14.65 -22.60 15.30
N ASP A 95 14.21 -22.68 16.55
CA ASP A 95 14.18 -23.95 17.28
C ASP A 95 12.82 -24.59 17.00
N ILE A 96 12.86 -25.84 16.51
CA ILE A 96 11.67 -26.55 16.07
C ILE A 96 11.52 -27.90 16.77
N ASP A 97 10.28 -28.36 16.84
CA ASP A 97 9.88 -29.64 17.39
C ASP A 97 9.42 -30.56 16.25
N CYS A 98 10.31 -31.43 15.79
CA CYS A 98 10.01 -32.36 14.71
C CYS A 98 10.96 -33.57 14.71
N ASP A 99 10.48 -34.74 15.11
CA ASP A 99 11.28 -35.98 15.12
C ASP A 99 11.21 -36.78 13.80
N ASP A 100 10.48 -36.28 12.80
CA ASP A 100 10.24 -36.93 11.52
C ASP A 100 11.20 -36.42 10.43
N ARG A 101 12.14 -37.27 10.02
CA ARG A 101 13.18 -36.94 9.04
C ARG A 101 12.66 -36.74 7.61
N GLU A 102 11.64 -37.48 7.17
CA GLU A 102 11.12 -37.30 5.81
C GLU A 102 10.38 -35.97 5.70
N LYS A 103 9.62 -35.65 6.75
CA LYS A 103 8.90 -34.39 6.91
C LYS A 103 9.86 -33.19 6.98
N MET A 104 10.98 -33.33 7.68
CA MET A 104 12.04 -32.31 7.71
C MET A 104 12.71 -32.10 6.36
N GLN A 105 12.96 -33.17 5.60
CA GLN A 105 13.54 -33.04 4.25
C GLN A 105 12.60 -32.31 3.29
N GLN A 106 11.29 -32.59 3.35
CA GLN A 106 10.29 -31.89 2.57
C GLN A 106 10.18 -30.41 2.96
N LEU A 107 10.18 -30.11 4.26
CA LEU A 107 10.21 -28.74 4.77
C LEU A 107 11.43 -27.98 4.25
N LEU A 108 12.64 -28.54 4.38
CA LEU A 108 13.86 -27.88 3.91
C LEU A 108 13.87 -27.69 2.39
N HIS A 109 13.33 -28.64 1.64
CA HIS A 109 13.19 -28.52 0.20
C HIS A 109 12.30 -27.34 -0.18
N GLN A 110 11.12 -27.20 0.44
CA GLN A 110 10.24 -26.06 0.20
C GLN A 110 10.83 -24.74 0.69
N LEU A 111 11.49 -24.75 1.86
CA LEU A 111 12.08 -23.55 2.44
C LEU A 111 13.18 -22.97 1.54
N ARG A 112 13.99 -23.81 0.88
CA ARG A 112 15.01 -23.38 -0.10
C ARG A 112 14.43 -22.62 -1.29
N HIS A 113 13.15 -22.76 -1.59
CA HIS A 113 12.50 -21.99 -2.65
C HIS A 113 12.07 -20.58 -2.21
N GLU A 114 11.94 -20.33 -0.91
CA GLU A 114 11.49 -19.05 -0.36
C GLU A 114 12.62 -18.20 0.26
N VAL A 115 13.77 -18.81 0.58
CA VAL A 115 14.87 -18.16 1.33
C VAL A 115 16.19 -18.18 0.56
N ASP A 116 17.09 -17.22 0.83
CA ASP A 116 18.36 -17.08 0.08
C ASP A 116 19.33 -18.24 0.37
N CYS A 117 19.31 -18.77 1.59
CA CYS A 117 19.97 -20.01 1.97
C CYS A 117 19.36 -20.57 3.27
N CYS A 118 19.39 -21.90 3.45
CA CYS A 118 19.00 -22.54 4.71
C CYS A 118 19.93 -23.70 5.08
N THR A 119 20.17 -23.87 6.38
CA THR A 119 20.94 -24.97 6.98
C THR A 119 20.13 -25.61 8.11
N TYR A 120 20.21 -26.93 8.22
CA TYR A 120 19.56 -27.73 9.25
C TYR A 120 20.61 -28.49 10.05
N GLU A 121 20.57 -28.40 11.38
CA GLU A 121 21.41 -29.22 12.25
C GLU A 121 20.63 -30.41 12.80
N GLU A 122 20.67 -31.54 12.10
CA GLU A 122 20.61 -32.86 12.72
C GLU A 122 22.05 -33.39 12.79
N PHE A 123 22.51 -33.70 13.99
CA PHE A 123 23.80 -34.30 14.32
C PHE A 123 24.47 -35.07 13.17
N GLU A 124 25.71 -34.68 12.78
CA GLU A 124 26.66 -35.50 12.00
C GLU A 124 27.08 -36.82 12.72
N ARG A 125 26.17 -37.51 13.42
CA ARG A 125 26.46 -38.77 14.14
C ARG A 125 25.72 -40.00 13.67
N ILE A 126 24.78 -39.93 12.71
CA ILE A 126 24.05 -41.14 12.28
C ILE A 126 24.36 -41.57 10.83
N CYS A 127 25.03 -40.74 10.02
CA CYS A 127 25.38 -41.11 8.63
C CYS A 127 26.74 -41.82 8.46
N ASN A 128 27.48 -42.11 9.54
CA ASN A 128 28.68 -42.95 9.49
C ASN A 128 28.44 -44.38 10.02
N SER A 129 27.38 -45.04 9.56
CA SER A 129 27.24 -46.49 9.69
C SER A 129 27.08 -47.15 8.31
N PRO A 130 27.98 -48.06 7.92
CA PRO A 130 27.91 -48.73 6.63
C PRO A 130 26.98 -49.95 6.74
N LYS A 131 25.87 -49.95 5.98
CA LYS A 131 25.22 -51.11 5.33
C LYS A 131 23.72 -50.83 5.10
N SER A 132 23.32 -50.67 3.84
CA SER A 132 22.64 -51.71 3.07
C SER A 132 22.12 -51.13 1.76
N LYS A 133 22.40 -51.87 0.69
CA LYS A 133 21.97 -51.61 -0.67
C LYS A 133 20.57 -52.18 -0.82
N GLU A 134 19.62 -51.38 -1.30
CA GLU A 134 18.57 -51.77 -2.27
C GLU A 134 17.63 -50.59 -2.55
N PRO A 135 17.11 -50.43 -3.79
CA PRO A 135 16.06 -49.46 -4.07
C PRO A 135 14.69 -50.17 -4.09
N PRO A 136 13.71 -49.70 -3.33
CA PRO A 136 12.32 -49.90 -3.76
C PRO A 136 11.45 -48.68 -3.43
N LYS A 137 10.30 -48.40 -4.05
CA LYS A 137 9.55 -48.83 -5.23
C LYS A 137 8.43 -47.77 -5.30
N GLN A 138 8.05 -47.30 -6.49
CA GLN A 138 6.82 -46.49 -6.64
C GLN A 138 5.58 -47.31 -6.27
N LEU A 139 4.64 -46.74 -5.48
CA LEU A 139 3.17 -47.01 -5.42
C LEU A 139 2.55 -46.35 -4.15
N PRO A 140 1.22 -46.16 -4.05
CA PRO A 140 0.24 -45.50 -4.92
C PRO A 140 -0.38 -44.23 -4.28
N SER A 141 -1.09 -43.46 -5.09
CA SER A 141 -1.97 -42.36 -4.65
C SER A 141 -3.01 -42.81 -3.62
N ILE A 142 -3.06 -42.14 -2.48
CA ILE A 142 -4.23 -42.13 -1.59
C ILE A 142 -4.81 -40.72 -1.60
N LEU A 143 -6.01 -40.62 -2.16
CA LEU A 143 -6.90 -39.47 -2.09
C LEU A 143 -7.25 -39.19 -0.63
N THR A 144 -6.76 -38.07 -0.10
CA THR A 144 -7.43 -37.33 0.97
C THR A 144 -7.69 -35.92 0.49
N SER A 145 -8.97 -35.61 0.40
CA SER A 145 -9.55 -34.33 -0.01
C SER A 145 -9.15 -33.21 0.95
N GLN A 146 -8.03 -32.56 0.68
CA GLN A 146 -7.72 -31.21 1.12
C GLN A 146 -7.04 -30.52 -0.06
N SER A 147 -7.63 -29.41 -0.50
CA SER A 147 -7.23 -28.64 -1.68
C SER A 147 -5.74 -28.26 -1.58
N SER A 148 -4.92 -29.00 -2.33
CA SER A 148 -3.52 -28.71 -2.57
C SER A 148 -3.40 -27.36 -3.28
N PHE A 149 -2.70 -26.41 -2.64
CA PHE A 149 -2.33 -25.15 -3.25
C PHE A 149 -1.18 -25.40 -4.22
N ASP A 150 -1.52 -25.52 -5.50
CA ASP A 150 -0.55 -25.63 -6.58
C ASP A 150 0.07 -24.24 -6.83
N LYS A 151 1.40 -24.17 -6.91
CA LYS A 151 2.15 -22.95 -7.29
C LYS A 151 1.80 -22.44 -8.70
N GLY A 152 0.96 -23.17 -9.45
CA GLY A 152 0.45 -22.82 -10.76
C GLY A 152 -0.58 -21.70 -10.81
N ASP A 153 -1.26 -21.36 -9.70
CA ASP A 153 -2.38 -20.39 -9.72
C ASP A 153 -1.94 -18.91 -9.64
N LEU A 154 -0.66 -18.60 -9.40
CA LEU A 154 -0.16 -17.22 -9.29
C LEU A 154 0.50 -16.69 -10.56
N ILE A 155 0.72 -17.57 -11.54
CA ILE A 155 1.26 -17.25 -12.85
C ILE A 155 0.11 -17.48 -13.83
N GLY A 156 -0.46 -16.40 -14.38
CA GLY A 156 -1.45 -16.53 -15.46
C GLY A 156 -0.86 -17.32 -16.65
N GLU A 157 -1.71 -17.80 -17.55
CA GLU A 157 -1.34 -18.70 -18.67
C GLU A 157 -0.11 -18.23 -19.49
N ASP A 158 0.25 -16.94 -19.42
CA ASP A 158 1.36 -16.30 -20.12
C ASP A 158 2.65 -16.06 -19.29
N GLY A 159 2.77 -16.55 -18.05
CA GLY A 159 3.95 -16.29 -17.21
C GLY A 159 3.86 -15.02 -16.34
N MET A 160 2.71 -14.34 -16.32
CA MET A 160 2.52 -13.04 -15.67
C MET A 160 1.86 -13.16 -14.28
N PRO A 161 2.22 -12.30 -13.31
CA PRO A 161 1.54 -12.26 -12.02
C PRO A 161 0.04 -12.00 -12.18
N TRP A 162 -0.80 -12.83 -11.56
CA TRP A 162 -2.25 -12.62 -11.53
C TRP A 162 -2.62 -11.28 -10.89
N PHE A 163 -3.68 -10.65 -11.39
CA PHE A 163 -4.31 -9.48 -10.78
C PHE A 163 -5.83 -9.49 -11.01
N PRO A 164 -6.63 -8.91 -10.10
CA PRO A 164 -8.09 -8.85 -10.25
C PRO A 164 -8.47 -8.01 -11.48
N GLN A 165 -9.45 -8.49 -12.27
CA GLN A 165 -9.93 -7.78 -13.45
C GLN A 165 -11.31 -7.14 -13.22
N ARG A 166 -12.08 -7.64 -12.26
CA ARG A 166 -13.36 -7.07 -11.81
C ARG A 166 -13.29 -6.74 -10.34
N ILE A 167 -14.04 -5.74 -9.90
CA ILE A 167 -14.09 -5.35 -8.48
C ILE A 167 -14.51 -6.51 -7.55
N ALA A 168 -15.34 -7.44 -8.04
CA ALA A 168 -15.76 -8.62 -7.30
C ALA A 168 -14.60 -9.63 -7.07
N ASP A 169 -13.58 -9.62 -7.93
CA ASP A 169 -12.41 -10.50 -7.78
C ASP A 169 -11.58 -10.15 -6.53
N LEU A 170 -11.81 -8.98 -5.92
CA LEU A 170 -11.21 -8.61 -4.64
C LEU A 170 -11.68 -9.52 -3.47
N ASP A 171 -12.74 -10.30 -3.66
CA ASP A 171 -13.14 -11.36 -2.72
C ASP A 171 -12.07 -12.44 -2.57
N TYR A 172 -11.26 -12.69 -3.61
CA TYR A 172 -10.17 -13.67 -3.55
C TYR A 172 -8.99 -13.14 -2.74
N SER A 173 -8.60 -11.87 -2.94
CA SER A 173 -7.46 -11.25 -2.28
C SER A 173 -7.74 -10.91 -0.81
N SER A 174 -8.97 -10.56 -0.44
CA SER A 174 -9.28 -10.12 0.93
C SER A 174 -9.12 -11.19 2.00
N ASN A 175 -9.18 -12.47 1.61
CA ASN A 175 -9.04 -13.59 2.55
C ASN A 175 -7.57 -14.02 2.73
N ARG A 176 -6.62 -13.44 1.99
CA ARG A 176 -5.19 -13.73 2.05
C ARG A 176 -4.47 -12.91 3.13
N VAL A 177 -4.98 -12.97 4.35
CA VAL A 177 -4.41 -12.22 5.49
C VAL A 177 -3.09 -12.84 5.94
N LEU A 178 -2.09 -11.99 6.14
CA LEU A 178 -0.71 -12.36 6.48
C LEU A 178 -0.44 -12.29 7.99
N MET A 179 -0.95 -11.25 8.66
CA MET A 179 -0.68 -10.98 10.07
C MET A 179 -1.79 -10.11 10.67
N TYR A 180 -1.83 -10.03 12.01
CA TYR A 180 -2.77 -9.22 12.78
C TYR A 180 -4.25 -9.52 12.45
N GLY A 181 -4.55 -10.79 12.19
CA GLY A 181 -5.92 -11.30 12.06
C GLY A 181 -6.51 -11.64 13.43
N ALA A 182 -6.86 -12.91 13.62
CA ALA A 182 -7.31 -13.42 14.92
C ALA A 182 -6.14 -13.74 15.88
N GLU A 183 -4.95 -14.01 15.33
CA GLU A 183 -3.74 -14.27 16.11
C GLU A 183 -2.95 -12.98 16.31
N LEU A 184 -2.44 -12.82 17.53
CA LEU A 184 -1.70 -11.64 17.98
C LEU A 184 -0.28 -12.05 18.36
N ASP A 185 0.68 -11.18 18.11
CA ASP A 185 2.07 -11.37 18.53
C ASP A 185 2.19 -11.38 20.06
N ALA A 186 3.23 -12.05 20.59
CA ALA A 186 3.40 -12.24 22.04
C ALA A 186 3.62 -10.94 22.83
N ASP A 187 4.14 -9.91 22.16
CA ASP A 187 4.36 -8.56 22.68
C ASP A 187 3.15 -7.63 22.48
N HIS A 188 2.10 -8.07 21.77
CA HIS A 188 0.87 -7.30 21.63
C HIS A 188 0.18 -7.13 23.00
N PRO A 189 -0.29 -5.92 23.37
CA PRO A 189 -0.88 -5.66 24.70
C PRO A 189 -2.08 -6.57 25.03
N GLY A 190 -2.86 -6.91 24.02
CA GLY A 190 -3.99 -7.84 24.12
C GLY A 190 -3.65 -9.34 24.04
N PHE A 191 -2.37 -9.74 23.96
CA PHE A 191 -1.99 -11.16 23.78
C PHE A 191 -2.48 -12.06 24.93
N LYS A 192 -2.43 -11.53 26.16
CA LYS A 192 -2.87 -12.24 27.38
C LYS A 192 -4.32 -11.95 27.76
N ASP A 193 -5.03 -11.10 27.01
CA ASP A 193 -6.42 -10.77 27.26
C ASP A 193 -7.34 -11.72 26.46
N PRO A 194 -8.02 -12.68 27.12
CA PRO A 194 -8.90 -13.62 26.44
C PRO A 194 -10.15 -12.94 25.85
N VAL A 195 -10.64 -11.84 26.45
CA VAL A 195 -11.80 -11.10 25.97
C VAL A 195 -11.44 -10.35 24.69
N TYR A 196 -10.30 -9.66 24.68
CA TYR A 196 -9.82 -8.96 23.49
C TYR A 196 -9.52 -9.93 22.33
N ARG A 197 -8.91 -11.09 22.61
CA ARG A 197 -8.67 -12.13 21.58
C ARG A 197 -9.96 -12.68 20.98
N GLN A 198 -10.95 -12.98 21.83
CA GLN A 198 -12.27 -13.42 21.35
C GLN A 198 -12.95 -12.32 20.52
N ARG A 199 -12.80 -11.05 20.93
CA ARG A 199 -13.31 -9.90 20.20
C ARG A 199 -12.62 -9.71 18.84
N ARG A 200 -11.31 -9.92 18.73
CA ARG A 200 -10.57 -9.94 17.45
C ARG A 200 -10.98 -11.06 16.52
N LYS A 201 -11.26 -12.24 17.05
CA LYS A 201 -11.84 -13.34 16.28
C LYS A 201 -13.19 -12.95 15.67
N TYR A 202 -14.06 -12.31 16.45
CA TYR A 202 -15.34 -11.82 15.93
C TYR A 202 -15.18 -10.86 14.73
N PHE A 203 -14.27 -9.89 14.81
CA PHE A 203 -13.97 -8.99 13.69
C PHE A 203 -13.40 -9.74 12.47
N THR A 204 -12.51 -10.71 12.71
CA THR A 204 -11.95 -11.55 11.66
C THR A 204 -13.04 -12.34 10.94
N ASP A 205 -13.95 -12.96 11.69
CA ASP A 205 -15.05 -13.74 11.13
C ASP A 205 -16.01 -12.84 10.33
N CYS A 206 -16.26 -11.61 10.76
CA CYS A 206 -17.06 -10.64 9.99
C CYS A 206 -16.40 -10.33 8.63
N ALA A 207 -15.10 -10.02 8.62
CA ALA A 207 -14.38 -9.66 7.41
C ALA A 207 -14.22 -10.84 6.44
N MET A 208 -13.95 -12.06 6.95
CA MET A 208 -13.80 -13.27 6.13
C MET A 208 -15.12 -13.72 5.46
N ASN A 209 -16.26 -13.36 6.05
CA ASN A 209 -17.58 -13.68 5.52
C ASN A 209 -18.14 -12.60 4.57
N TYR A 210 -17.55 -11.39 4.56
CA TYR A 210 -17.97 -10.32 3.66
C TYR A 210 -17.68 -10.66 2.19
N ARG A 211 -18.63 -10.35 1.31
CA ARG A 211 -18.49 -10.47 -0.15
C ARG A 211 -18.87 -9.18 -0.83
N HIS A 212 -18.24 -8.91 -1.98
CA HIS A 212 -18.54 -7.72 -2.76
C HIS A 212 -20.03 -7.63 -3.10
N GLY A 213 -20.60 -6.43 -2.95
CA GLY A 213 -22.02 -6.16 -3.19
C GLY A 213 -22.92 -6.30 -1.96
N GLN A 214 -22.42 -6.87 -0.86
CA GLN A 214 -23.11 -6.86 0.43
C GLN A 214 -22.88 -5.52 1.15
N PRO A 215 -23.81 -5.07 2.02
CA PRO A 215 -23.50 -4.01 2.97
C PRO A 215 -22.44 -4.50 3.95
N ILE A 216 -21.51 -3.62 4.34
CA ILE A 216 -20.46 -3.94 5.31
C ILE A 216 -21.12 -4.22 6.67
N PRO A 217 -20.77 -5.32 7.37
CA PRO A 217 -21.35 -5.65 8.66
C PRO A 217 -21.18 -4.51 9.66
N ARG A 218 -22.30 -4.09 10.27
CA ARG A 218 -22.28 -3.10 11.36
C ARG A 218 -21.85 -3.77 12.66
N ILE A 219 -21.04 -3.05 13.42
CA ILE A 219 -20.47 -3.51 14.69
C ILE A 219 -21.11 -2.74 15.83
N GLU A 220 -21.67 -3.48 16.79
CA GLU A 220 -21.98 -2.95 18.10
C GLU A 220 -20.70 -2.90 18.94
N TYR A 221 -20.06 -1.73 18.96
CA TYR A 221 -18.86 -1.48 19.75
C TYR A 221 -19.20 -1.39 21.24
N SER A 222 -18.32 -1.90 22.11
CA SER A 222 -18.50 -1.82 23.55
C SER A 222 -18.26 -0.39 24.07
N ASP A 223 -18.70 -0.13 25.30
CA ASP A 223 -18.43 1.15 25.98
C ASP A 223 -16.92 1.40 26.17
N GLU A 224 -16.13 0.35 26.34
CA GLU A 224 -14.68 0.46 26.45
C GLU A 224 -14.02 0.81 25.11
N GLU A 225 -14.43 0.14 24.04
CA GLU A 225 -13.98 0.43 22.67
C GLU A 225 -14.32 1.89 22.31
N THR A 226 -15.56 2.31 22.57
CA THR A 226 -16.02 3.68 22.30
C THR A 226 -15.26 4.72 23.14
N ARG A 227 -14.90 4.39 24.39
CA ARG A 227 -14.08 5.28 25.24
C ARG A 227 -12.65 5.40 24.72
N THR A 228 -12.04 4.31 24.29
CA THR A 228 -10.70 4.30 23.68
C THR A 228 -10.66 5.20 22.45
N TRP A 229 -11.63 5.05 21.55
CA TRP A 229 -11.82 5.93 20.39
C TRP A 229 -11.94 7.40 20.83
N GLY A 230 -12.80 7.70 21.80
CA GLY A 230 -13.03 9.07 22.24
C GLY A 230 -11.80 9.78 22.78
N VAL A 231 -10.93 9.06 23.49
CA VAL A 231 -9.64 9.59 23.96
C VAL A 231 -8.74 9.96 22.78
N ILE A 232 -8.62 9.06 21.80
CA ILE A 232 -7.76 9.26 20.61
C ILE A 232 -8.29 10.40 19.75
N TYR A 233 -9.59 10.38 19.45
CA TYR A 233 -10.29 11.39 18.67
C TYR A 233 -10.07 12.78 19.23
N THR A 234 -10.27 12.94 20.54
CA THR A 234 -10.17 14.23 21.22
C THR A 234 -8.76 14.80 21.18
N GLU A 235 -7.73 13.96 21.36
CA GLU A 235 -6.34 14.42 21.32
C GLU A 235 -5.87 14.74 19.90
N LEU A 236 -6.24 13.93 18.91
CA LEU A 236 -5.87 14.17 17.52
C LEU A 236 -6.58 15.40 16.94
N ARG A 237 -7.87 15.61 17.26
CA ARG A 237 -8.64 16.77 16.75
C ARG A 237 -7.99 18.11 17.14
N LYS A 238 -7.38 18.19 18.33
CA LYS A 238 -6.61 19.38 18.78
C LYS A 238 -5.37 19.66 17.92
N LEU A 239 -4.76 18.62 17.35
CA LEU A 239 -3.55 18.74 16.55
C LEU A 239 -3.86 19.04 15.08
N TYR A 240 -4.99 18.55 14.56
CA TYR A 240 -5.35 18.69 13.14
C TYR A 240 -5.49 20.13 12.67
N GLU A 241 -6.09 21.00 13.49
CA GLU A 241 -6.29 22.41 13.13
C GLU A 241 -4.98 23.10 12.76
N LYS A 242 -3.88 22.75 13.44
CA LYS A 242 -2.58 23.36 13.22
C LYS A 242 -1.74 22.62 12.17
N HIS A 243 -1.81 21.29 12.17
CA HIS A 243 -0.81 20.45 11.51
C HIS A 243 -1.34 19.69 10.29
N ALA A 244 -2.62 19.35 10.23
CA ALA A 244 -3.17 18.62 9.08
C ALA A 244 -3.37 19.56 7.89
N CYS A 245 -3.33 19.01 6.67
CA CYS A 245 -3.63 19.77 5.47
C CYS A 245 -5.09 20.24 5.42
N LYS A 246 -5.36 21.26 4.61
CA LYS A 246 -6.69 21.84 4.46
C LYS A 246 -7.74 20.79 4.03
N GLU A 247 -7.41 19.97 3.03
CA GLU A 247 -8.28 18.96 2.44
C GLU A 247 -8.72 17.92 3.47
N PHE A 248 -7.81 17.53 4.36
CA PHE A 248 -8.13 16.66 5.49
C PHE A 248 -9.14 17.30 6.43
N ASN A 249 -8.90 18.55 6.86
CA ASN A 249 -9.77 19.25 7.81
C ASN A 249 -11.17 19.49 7.23
N ASP A 250 -11.27 19.93 5.97
CA ASP A 250 -12.54 20.15 5.28
C ASP A 250 -13.35 18.85 5.20
N ASN A 251 -12.71 17.73 4.84
CA ASN A 251 -13.40 16.45 4.70
C ASN A 251 -13.73 15.80 6.05
N LEU A 252 -12.91 16.00 7.08
CA LEU A 252 -13.22 15.54 8.43
C LEU A 252 -14.49 16.22 8.97
N GLU A 253 -14.67 17.52 8.72
CA GLU A 253 -15.89 18.23 9.09
C GLU A 253 -17.15 17.62 8.43
N LEU A 254 -17.04 17.23 7.15
CA LEU A 254 -18.14 16.56 6.44
C LEU A 254 -18.40 15.14 7.00
N LEU A 255 -17.35 14.42 7.40
CA LEU A 255 -17.50 13.12 8.06
C LEU A 255 -18.12 13.24 9.47
N GLU A 256 -17.82 14.32 10.21
CA GLU A 256 -18.49 14.68 11.47
C GLU A 256 -20.00 14.91 11.25
N GLN A 257 -20.36 15.60 10.17
CA GLN A 257 -21.76 15.91 9.83
C GLN A 257 -22.55 14.69 9.32
N HIS A 258 -21.93 13.85 8.49
CA HIS A 258 -22.67 12.83 7.71
C HIS A 258 -22.39 11.38 8.12
N CYS A 259 -21.24 11.08 8.73
CA CYS A 259 -20.81 9.71 9.00
C CYS A 259 -20.69 9.40 10.50
N GLY A 260 -21.14 10.31 11.37
CA GLY A 260 -21.17 10.09 12.81
C GLY A 260 -19.79 10.10 13.48
N TYR A 261 -18.81 10.81 12.91
CA TYR A 261 -17.54 11.07 13.56
C TYR A 261 -17.76 11.98 14.77
N ARG A 262 -17.52 11.45 15.97
CA ARG A 262 -17.58 12.17 17.24
C ARG A 262 -16.89 11.37 18.33
N ALA A 263 -16.47 12.02 19.40
CA ALA A 263 -15.72 11.36 20.48
C ALA A 263 -16.49 10.22 21.17
N ASN A 264 -17.83 10.24 21.17
CA ASN A 264 -18.66 9.22 21.81
C ASN A 264 -19.27 8.21 20.84
N ASN A 265 -18.75 8.09 19.61
CA ASN A 265 -19.25 7.14 18.62
C ASN A 265 -18.16 6.74 17.64
N ILE A 266 -17.94 5.44 17.48
CA ILE A 266 -17.10 4.90 16.41
C ILE A 266 -17.94 4.84 15.12
N PRO A 267 -17.53 5.53 14.04
CA PRO A 267 -18.22 5.47 12.76
C PRO A 267 -18.30 4.06 12.18
N GLN A 268 -19.38 3.75 11.46
CA GLN A 268 -19.55 2.45 10.82
C GLN A 268 -19.00 2.50 9.39
N LEU A 269 -18.26 1.46 9.00
CA LEU A 269 -17.63 1.40 7.66
C LEU A 269 -18.65 1.53 6.52
N GLU A 270 -19.85 0.99 6.68
CA GLU A 270 -20.90 1.07 5.66
C GLU A 270 -21.29 2.52 5.35
N ASP A 271 -21.49 3.35 6.38
CA ASP A 271 -21.88 4.76 6.21
C ASP A 271 -20.77 5.55 5.51
N ILE A 272 -19.52 5.30 5.91
CA ILE A 272 -18.34 5.95 5.33
C ILE A 272 -18.13 5.49 3.88
N SER A 273 -18.27 4.19 3.61
CA SER A 273 -18.15 3.62 2.27
C SER A 273 -19.15 4.26 1.31
N GLN A 274 -20.41 4.43 1.74
CA GLN A 274 -21.43 5.12 0.94
C GLN A 274 -21.07 6.59 0.71
N PHE A 275 -20.60 7.30 1.74
CA PHE A 275 -20.16 8.69 1.62
C PHE A 275 -18.98 8.84 0.65
N LEU A 276 -17.92 8.03 0.79
CA LEU A 276 -16.76 8.05 -0.10
C LEU A 276 -17.17 7.74 -1.55
N LYS A 277 -18.10 6.80 -1.73
CA LYS A 277 -18.57 6.42 -3.08
C LYS A 277 -19.24 7.59 -3.78
N GLN A 278 -20.02 8.38 -3.06
CA GLN A 278 -20.68 9.58 -3.60
C GLN A 278 -19.68 10.71 -3.89
N ARG A 279 -18.58 10.80 -3.12
CA ARG A 279 -17.60 11.89 -3.24
C ARG A 279 -16.56 11.65 -4.32
N THR A 280 -15.95 10.47 -4.32
CA THR A 280 -14.78 10.16 -5.18
C THR A 280 -14.90 8.80 -5.86
N GLY A 281 -15.98 8.07 -5.62
CA GLY A 281 -16.14 6.69 -6.08
C GLY A 281 -15.33 5.66 -5.27
N PHE A 282 -14.60 6.10 -4.23
CA PHE A 282 -13.94 5.17 -3.31
C PHE A 282 -14.96 4.41 -2.46
N GLN A 283 -14.63 3.16 -2.14
CA GLN A 283 -15.47 2.28 -1.33
C GLN A 283 -14.59 1.59 -0.30
N LEU A 284 -15.12 1.36 0.90
CA LEU A 284 -14.43 0.57 1.91
C LEU A 284 -14.75 -0.91 1.73
N ARG A 285 -13.80 -1.75 2.14
CA ARG A 285 -13.98 -3.18 2.28
C ARG A 285 -13.40 -3.63 3.61
N CYS A 286 -14.19 -4.28 4.45
CA CYS A 286 -13.68 -4.81 5.71
C CYS A 286 -12.62 -5.90 5.44
N VAL A 287 -11.49 -5.82 6.14
CA VAL A 287 -10.41 -6.82 6.08
C VAL A 287 -10.05 -7.27 7.50
N ALA A 288 -9.67 -8.53 7.67
CA ALA A 288 -9.37 -9.06 9.00
C ALA A 288 -8.00 -8.63 9.53
N GLY A 289 -7.08 -8.25 8.66
CA GLY A 289 -5.71 -7.87 9.01
C GLY A 289 -4.90 -7.51 7.77
N TYR A 290 -3.57 -7.58 7.86
CA TYR A 290 -2.70 -7.16 6.75
C TYR A 290 -2.79 -8.10 5.55
N LEU A 291 -2.93 -7.49 4.36
CA LEU A 291 -2.79 -8.17 3.09
C LEU A 291 -1.34 -8.06 2.57
N SER A 292 -1.02 -8.83 1.54
CA SER A 292 0.20 -8.59 0.77
C SER A 292 0.16 -7.22 0.12
N ALA A 293 1.32 -6.59 -0.09
CA ALA A 293 1.39 -5.29 -0.77
C ALA A 293 0.69 -5.35 -2.16
N ARG A 294 0.91 -6.44 -2.90
CA ARG A 294 0.24 -6.71 -4.18
C ARG A 294 -1.29 -6.67 -4.06
N ASP A 295 -1.83 -7.38 -3.09
CA ASP A 295 -3.28 -7.49 -2.90
C ASP A 295 -3.92 -6.19 -2.44
N PHE A 296 -3.26 -5.49 -1.51
CA PHE A 296 -3.72 -4.22 -1.00
C PHE A 296 -3.71 -3.15 -2.09
N LEU A 297 -2.57 -2.98 -2.77
CA LEU A 297 -2.42 -1.99 -3.84
C LEU A 297 -3.35 -2.29 -5.02
N ALA A 298 -3.56 -3.56 -5.38
CA ALA A 298 -4.53 -3.93 -6.41
C ALA A 298 -5.95 -3.45 -6.08
N GLY A 299 -6.34 -3.42 -4.80
CA GLY A 299 -7.64 -2.86 -4.36
C GLY A 299 -7.79 -1.37 -4.72
N LEU A 300 -6.73 -0.58 -4.54
CA LEU A 300 -6.73 0.85 -4.88
C LEU A 300 -7.01 1.09 -6.37
N ALA A 301 -6.64 0.15 -7.24
CA ALA A 301 -6.93 0.20 -8.66
C ALA A 301 -8.44 0.15 -8.96
N PHE A 302 -9.26 -0.33 -8.02
CA PHE A 302 -10.73 -0.34 -8.12
C PHE A 302 -11.36 0.77 -7.27
N ARG A 303 -10.55 1.69 -6.75
CA ARG A 303 -10.96 2.64 -5.70
C ARG A 303 -11.57 1.91 -4.49
N VAL A 304 -11.00 0.76 -4.13
CA VAL A 304 -11.39 0.00 -2.94
C VAL A 304 -10.27 0.09 -1.92
N PHE A 305 -10.60 0.60 -0.74
CA PHE A 305 -9.67 0.65 0.39
C PHE A 305 -10.04 -0.45 1.39
N TYR A 306 -9.08 -1.33 1.69
CA TYR A 306 -9.24 -2.36 2.71
C TYR A 306 -9.09 -1.73 4.09
N CYS A 307 -10.06 -1.94 4.98
CA CYS A 307 -10.16 -1.24 6.25
C CYS A 307 -10.48 -2.24 7.37
N THR A 308 -9.72 -2.19 8.46
CA THR A 308 -10.00 -3.03 9.64
C THR A 308 -11.17 -2.45 10.46
N GLN A 309 -11.89 -3.33 11.17
CA GLN A 309 -13.00 -2.91 12.04
C GLN A 309 -12.69 -2.98 13.54
N TYR A 310 -11.60 -3.65 13.93
CA TYR A 310 -11.20 -3.76 15.33
C TYR A 310 -10.56 -2.46 15.81
N ILE A 311 -10.66 -2.18 17.11
CA ILE A 311 -9.96 -1.06 17.74
C ILE A 311 -8.78 -1.59 18.57
N ARG A 312 -7.72 -0.78 18.70
CA ARG A 312 -6.57 -1.08 19.55
C ARG A 312 -6.95 -1.33 21.01
N HIS A 313 -6.07 -2.03 21.72
CA HIS A 313 -6.28 -2.36 23.13
C HIS A 313 -6.27 -1.11 24.02
N SER A 314 -7.18 -1.03 24.99
CA SER A 314 -7.41 0.15 25.83
C SER A 314 -6.24 0.52 26.75
N SER A 315 -5.33 -0.41 27.03
CA SER A 315 -4.16 -0.18 27.89
C SER A 315 -3.14 0.80 27.29
N ASP A 316 -3.12 0.95 25.96
CA ASP A 316 -2.22 1.87 25.26
C ASP A 316 -2.95 2.56 24.09
N PRO A 317 -3.78 3.59 24.37
CA PRO A 317 -4.60 4.22 23.33
C PRO A 317 -3.78 5.05 22.34
N PHE A 318 -2.57 5.49 22.69
CA PHE A 318 -1.80 6.41 21.85
C PHE A 318 -0.76 5.73 20.97
N TYR A 319 -0.62 4.41 21.06
CA TYR A 319 0.29 3.63 20.25
C TYR A 319 -0.34 2.29 19.83
N THR A 320 -0.14 1.91 18.57
CA THR A 320 -0.45 0.58 18.06
C THR A 320 0.50 0.28 16.90
N PRO A 321 1.11 -0.91 16.83
CA PRO A 321 1.83 -1.37 15.64
C PRO A 321 0.88 -1.82 14.52
N GLU A 322 -0.41 -1.99 14.83
CA GLU A 322 -1.44 -2.46 13.90
C GLU A 322 -2.34 -1.30 13.41
N PRO A 323 -2.82 -1.32 12.16
CA PRO A 323 -3.73 -0.35 11.60
C PRO A 323 -5.14 -0.71 12.07
N ASP A 324 -5.49 -0.29 13.29
CA ASP A 324 -6.83 -0.44 13.86
C ASP A 324 -7.80 0.58 13.24
N CYS A 325 -9.09 0.49 13.56
CA CYS A 325 -10.10 1.39 13.01
C CYS A 325 -9.81 2.87 13.31
N CYS A 326 -9.08 3.22 14.38
CA CYS A 326 -8.65 4.60 14.60
C CYS A 326 -7.73 5.09 13.47
N HIS A 327 -6.76 4.26 13.07
CA HIS A 327 -5.86 4.55 11.96
C HIS A 327 -6.62 4.72 10.63
N GLU A 328 -7.50 3.78 10.33
CA GLU A 328 -8.24 3.79 9.07
C GLU A 328 -9.19 4.99 8.95
N LEU A 329 -9.95 5.23 10.03
CA LEU A 329 -11.03 6.21 10.02
C LEU A 329 -10.52 7.63 10.18
N LEU A 330 -9.51 7.85 11.01
CA LEU A 330 -8.96 9.20 11.29
C LEU A 330 -7.75 9.53 10.45
N GLY A 331 -7.07 8.53 9.87
CA GLY A 331 -5.94 8.74 8.96
C GLY A 331 -6.36 8.77 7.50
N HIS A 332 -6.92 7.68 6.99
CA HIS A 332 -7.16 7.50 5.55
C HIS A 332 -8.47 8.12 5.05
N CYS A 333 -9.59 7.84 5.73
CA CYS A 333 -10.93 8.13 5.20
C CYS A 333 -11.16 9.62 4.82
N PRO A 334 -10.69 10.62 5.60
CA PRO A 334 -10.89 12.02 5.21
C PRO A 334 -10.23 12.39 3.88
N LEU A 335 -9.04 11.85 3.58
CA LEU A 335 -8.36 12.15 2.32
C LEU A 335 -8.87 11.32 1.15
N LEU A 336 -9.41 10.13 1.38
CA LEU A 336 -10.12 9.39 0.32
C LEU A 336 -11.38 10.12 -0.18
N ALA A 337 -11.90 11.08 0.58
CA ALA A 337 -13.00 11.96 0.17
C ALA A 337 -12.54 13.18 -0.68
N ASP A 338 -11.22 13.41 -0.80
CA ASP A 338 -10.65 14.41 -1.70
C ASP A 338 -10.44 13.83 -3.11
N PRO A 339 -10.96 14.46 -4.18
CA PRO A 339 -10.83 13.94 -5.54
C PRO A 339 -9.38 13.80 -6.03
N SER A 340 -8.49 14.72 -5.65
CA SER A 340 -7.10 14.71 -6.13
C SER A 340 -6.32 13.59 -5.44
N PHE A 341 -6.48 13.45 -4.13
CA PHE A 341 -5.89 12.36 -3.35
C PHE A 341 -6.45 10.99 -3.77
N ALA A 342 -7.76 10.87 -3.95
CA ALA A 342 -8.37 9.63 -4.45
C ALA A 342 -7.80 9.23 -5.83
N GLN A 343 -7.61 10.18 -6.74
CA GLN A 343 -6.99 9.89 -8.03
C GLN A 343 -5.52 9.48 -7.89
N PHE A 344 -4.77 10.12 -6.99
CA PHE A 344 -3.40 9.75 -6.66
C PHE A 344 -3.31 8.30 -6.13
N SER A 345 -4.12 7.94 -5.14
CA SER A 345 -4.16 6.56 -4.60
C SER A 345 -4.55 5.53 -5.67
N HIS A 346 -5.51 5.88 -6.53
CA HIS A 346 -5.94 5.05 -7.64
C HIS A 346 -4.84 4.80 -8.68
N GLU A 347 -4.03 5.81 -9.00
CA GLU A 347 -2.90 5.70 -9.92
C GLU A 347 -1.82 4.72 -9.40
N ILE A 348 -1.52 4.76 -8.09
CA ILE A 348 -0.63 3.77 -7.45
C ILE A 348 -1.22 2.36 -7.61
N GLY A 349 -2.52 2.22 -7.40
CA GLY A 349 -3.20 0.94 -7.59
C GLY A 349 -3.08 0.41 -9.02
N LEU A 350 -3.35 1.24 -10.03
CA LEU A 350 -3.21 0.88 -11.45
C LEU A 350 -1.78 0.50 -11.82
N ALA A 351 -0.78 1.16 -11.24
CA ALA A 351 0.63 0.84 -11.44
C ALA A 351 0.99 -0.56 -10.91
N SER A 352 0.32 -1.03 -9.85
CA SER A 352 0.57 -2.35 -9.25
C SER A 352 0.06 -3.54 -10.08
N LEU A 353 -0.93 -3.31 -10.96
CA LEU A 353 -1.58 -4.39 -11.72
C LEU A 353 -0.62 -5.00 -12.75
N GLY A 354 -0.34 -6.29 -12.58
CA GLY A 354 0.58 -7.05 -13.43
C GLY A 354 2.07 -6.69 -13.25
N ALA A 355 2.41 -5.84 -12.28
CA ALA A 355 3.80 -5.54 -11.94
C ALA A 355 4.47 -6.76 -11.29
N ASN A 356 5.77 -6.95 -11.50
CA ASN A 356 6.53 -7.99 -10.79
C ASN A 356 6.73 -7.61 -9.31
N ASP A 357 7.24 -8.53 -8.49
CA ASP A 357 7.35 -8.32 -7.04
C ASP A 357 8.30 -7.16 -6.67
N GLU A 358 9.40 -6.98 -7.42
CA GLU A 358 10.35 -5.87 -7.17
C GLU A 358 9.67 -4.51 -7.40
N GLU A 359 8.88 -4.38 -8.46
CA GLU A 359 8.14 -3.16 -8.76
C GLU A 359 7.00 -2.92 -7.76
N VAL A 360 6.34 -3.98 -7.28
CA VAL A 360 5.35 -3.87 -6.19
C VAL A 360 6.01 -3.39 -4.90
N ASP A 361 7.19 -3.90 -4.54
CA ASP A 361 7.94 -3.44 -3.36
C ASP A 361 8.28 -1.94 -3.48
N LYS A 362 8.73 -1.48 -4.65
CA LYS A 362 8.98 -0.05 -4.89
C LYS A 362 7.72 0.80 -4.74
N LEU A 363 6.60 0.35 -5.30
CA LEU A 363 5.30 1.02 -5.17
C LEU A 363 4.83 1.05 -3.72
N ALA A 364 5.03 -0.03 -2.96
CA ALA A 364 4.69 -0.09 -1.53
C ALA A 364 5.51 0.92 -0.72
N THR A 365 6.79 1.09 -1.04
CA THR A 365 7.63 2.13 -0.41
C THR A 365 7.17 3.54 -0.78
N CYS A 366 6.80 3.79 -2.04
CA CYS A 366 6.22 5.08 -2.44
C CYS A 366 4.89 5.34 -1.71
N TYR A 367 4.01 4.34 -1.62
CA TYR A 367 2.76 4.42 -0.87
C TYR A 367 3.03 4.76 0.61
N PHE A 368 4.01 4.11 1.23
CA PHE A 368 4.38 4.35 2.63
C PHE A 368 4.85 5.80 2.85
N PHE A 369 5.77 6.30 2.04
CA PHE A 369 6.30 7.65 2.23
C PHE A 369 5.37 8.78 1.73
N THR A 370 4.22 8.43 1.15
CA THR A 370 3.19 9.39 0.73
C THR A 370 1.91 9.19 1.53
N ILE A 371 1.11 8.20 1.21
CA ILE A 371 -0.20 7.96 1.81
C ILE A 371 -0.11 7.67 3.32
N GLU A 372 0.94 7.00 3.80
CA GLU A 372 1.11 6.71 5.24
C GLU A 372 1.82 7.84 6.02
N PHE A 373 2.92 8.37 5.48
CA PHE A 373 3.79 9.32 6.22
C PHE A 373 4.13 10.60 5.42
N GLY A 374 3.30 10.98 4.46
CA GLY A 374 3.53 12.14 3.60
C GLY A 374 3.15 13.49 4.21
N LEU A 375 3.84 14.52 3.74
CA LEU A 375 3.55 15.93 4.00
C LEU A 375 3.24 16.67 2.70
N CYS A 376 2.53 17.79 2.77
CA CYS A 376 2.32 18.67 1.63
C CYS A 376 2.69 20.11 1.97
N LYS A 377 3.01 20.89 0.93
CA LYS A 377 3.27 22.32 1.08
C LYS A 377 1.98 23.11 0.89
N GLN A 378 1.61 23.95 1.85
CA GLN A 378 0.46 24.85 1.77
C GLN A 378 0.85 26.22 2.31
N GLN A 379 0.69 27.26 1.48
CA GLN A 379 1.04 28.65 1.85
C GLN A 379 2.48 28.79 2.40
N ASN A 380 3.41 28.04 1.82
CA ASN A 380 4.82 27.96 2.23
C ASN A 380 5.09 27.33 3.61
N GLU A 381 4.09 26.72 4.23
CA GLU A 381 4.22 25.84 5.40
C GLU A 381 4.11 24.37 5.01
N LEU A 382 4.70 23.48 5.80
CA LEU A 382 4.48 22.05 5.70
C LEU A 382 3.27 21.63 6.54
N LYS A 383 2.36 20.90 5.92
CA LYS A 383 1.19 20.28 6.54
C LYS A 383 1.25 18.78 6.35
N VAL A 384 0.58 18.04 7.23
CA VAL A 384 0.57 16.59 7.24
C VAL A 384 -0.66 16.08 6.52
N TYR A 385 -0.47 15.05 5.70
CA TYR A 385 -1.57 14.28 5.10
C TYR A 385 -1.41 12.76 5.28
N GLY A 386 -0.23 12.26 5.66
CA GLY A 386 -0.01 10.83 5.86
C GLY A 386 -0.88 10.25 6.97
N ALA A 387 -1.57 9.14 6.70
CA ALA A 387 -2.50 8.51 7.64
C ALA A 387 -1.84 8.03 8.95
N GLY A 388 -0.62 7.48 8.88
CA GLY A 388 0.19 7.11 10.03
C GLY A 388 0.53 8.31 10.93
N LEU A 389 0.73 9.49 10.34
CA LEU A 389 0.91 10.73 11.09
C LEU A 389 -0.42 11.24 11.67
N LEU A 390 -1.49 11.22 10.88
CA LEU A 390 -2.80 11.71 11.29
C LEU A 390 -3.47 10.83 12.35
N SER A 391 -3.02 9.60 12.55
CA SER A 391 -3.59 8.65 13.52
C SER A 391 -2.71 8.37 14.73
N SER A 392 -1.52 8.98 14.80
CA SER A 392 -0.55 8.82 15.87
C SER A 392 -0.16 10.17 16.47
N VAL A 393 -0.61 10.44 17.71
CA VAL A 393 -0.28 11.66 18.44
C VAL A 393 1.24 11.81 18.61
N ALA A 394 1.94 10.70 18.87
CA ALA A 394 3.37 10.69 19.11
C ALA A 394 4.17 10.95 17.82
N GLU A 395 3.82 10.26 16.73
CA GLU A 395 4.49 10.42 15.43
C GLU A 395 4.26 11.82 14.86
N LEU A 396 3.02 12.33 14.92
CA LEU A 396 2.68 13.66 14.43
C LEU A 396 3.55 14.74 15.09
N LYS A 397 3.65 14.70 16.42
CA LYS A 397 4.48 15.62 17.19
C LYS A 397 5.96 15.49 16.83
N HIS A 398 6.44 14.28 16.57
CA HIS A 398 7.81 14.06 16.15
C HIS A 398 8.08 14.66 14.77
N ALA A 399 7.23 14.38 13.77
CA ALA A 399 7.37 14.89 12.41
C ALA A 399 7.38 16.42 12.35
N VAL A 400 6.56 17.10 13.17
CA VAL A 400 6.45 18.58 13.18
C VAL A 400 7.37 19.28 14.18
N SER A 401 8.20 18.54 14.93
CA SER A 401 9.08 19.11 15.98
C SER A 401 10.25 19.95 15.44
N GLY A 402 10.54 19.86 14.15
CA GLY A 402 11.69 20.51 13.50
C GLY A 402 12.99 19.70 13.56
N SER A 403 13.03 18.56 14.25
CA SER A 403 14.20 17.65 14.25
C SER A 403 14.16 16.58 13.15
N ALA A 404 13.01 16.43 12.48
CA ALA A 404 12.81 15.45 11.44
C ALA A 404 13.49 15.89 10.12
N HIS A 405 14.08 14.94 9.39
CA HIS A 405 14.62 15.21 8.05
C HIS A 405 13.47 15.15 7.04
N ILE A 406 13.23 16.24 6.33
CA ILE A 406 12.12 16.33 5.37
C ILE A 406 12.71 16.64 3.99
N LEU A 407 12.42 15.78 3.00
CA LEU A 407 12.90 15.89 1.63
C LEU A 407 11.75 16.06 0.64
N ALA A 408 12.01 16.61 -0.54
CA ALA A 408 11.02 16.59 -1.61
C ALA A 408 10.79 15.14 -2.07
N PHE A 409 9.53 14.79 -2.29
CA PHE A 409 9.16 13.51 -2.87
C PHE A 409 9.71 13.39 -4.29
N ASP A 410 10.36 12.26 -4.56
CA ASP A 410 10.78 11.81 -5.89
C ASP A 410 10.66 10.29 -5.88
N PRO A 411 9.71 9.69 -6.62
CA PRO A 411 9.48 8.25 -6.60
C PRO A 411 10.74 7.40 -6.82
N ILE A 412 11.68 7.85 -7.66
CA ILE A 412 12.89 7.10 -8.00
C ILE A 412 13.86 7.02 -6.82
N LEU A 413 13.93 8.09 -6.02
CA LEU A 413 14.77 8.17 -4.82
C LEU A 413 14.06 7.61 -3.58
N THR A 414 12.77 7.90 -3.46
CA THR A 414 11.93 7.48 -2.33
C THR A 414 11.78 5.97 -2.31
N CYS A 415 11.61 5.29 -3.45
CA CYS A 415 11.43 3.83 -3.49
C CYS A 415 12.66 3.03 -3.02
N GLN A 416 13.81 3.68 -2.85
CA GLN A 416 15.06 3.09 -2.37
C GLN A 416 15.22 3.18 -0.84
N GLN A 417 14.34 3.92 -0.17
CA GLN A 417 14.41 4.11 1.28
C GLN A 417 13.80 2.93 2.03
N GLU A 418 14.30 2.69 3.25
CA GLU A 418 13.80 1.65 4.15
C GLU A 418 12.77 2.23 5.14
N PRO A 419 11.50 1.80 5.10
CA PRO A 419 10.48 2.17 6.09
C PRO A 419 10.83 1.68 7.50
N MET A 420 10.65 2.53 8.51
CA MET A 420 10.79 2.12 9.92
C MET A 420 9.43 1.71 10.48
N ILE A 421 9.16 0.42 10.68
CA ILE A 421 7.81 -0.03 11.05
C ILE A 421 7.55 0.10 12.56
N THR A 422 8.57 -0.08 13.40
CA THR A 422 8.44 -0.15 14.88
C THR A 422 8.93 1.10 15.61
N THR A 423 9.43 2.10 14.89
CA THR A 423 9.97 3.34 15.46
C THR A 423 9.57 4.52 14.60
N PHE A 424 9.71 5.73 15.13
CA PHE A 424 9.47 6.95 14.37
C PHE A 424 10.31 6.99 13.08
N GLN A 425 9.75 7.54 12.01
CA GLN A 425 10.49 7.67 10.75
C GLN A 425 11.66 8.64 10.94
N LYS A 426 12.82 8.25 10.40
CA LYS A 426 14.02 9.12 10.40
C LYS A 426 13.90 10.26 9.40
N MET A 427 13.10 10.04 8.36
CA MET A 427 12.89 10.98 7.27
C MET A 427 11.46 10.91 6.74
N TYR A 428 11.00 12.03 6.22
CA TYR A 428 9.68 12.18 5.63
C TYR A 428 9.81 12.85 4.26
N PHE A 429 8.78 12.72 3.45
CA PHE A 429 8.73 13.31 2.11
C PHE A 429 7.57 14.28 1.99
N TYR A 430 7.81 15.42 1.34
CA TYR A 430 6.76 16.38 1.03
C TYR A 430 6.49 16.48 -0.48
N THR A 431 5.24 16.72 -0.83
CA THR A 431 4.78 17.01 -2.19
C THR A 431 4.27 18.44 -2.27
N ASP A 432 4.43 19.12 -3.41
CA ASP A 432 3.90 20.49 -3.56
C ASP A 432 2.37 20.49 -3.66
N SER A 433 1.78 19.44 -4.26
CA SER A 433 0.34 19.20 -4.28
C SER A 433 0.05 17.71 -4.54
N PHE A 434 -1.19 17.27 -4.31
CA PHE A 434 -1.60 15.91 -4.71
C PHE A 434 -1.58 15.72 -6.22
N MET A 435 -1.80 16.79 -7.00
CA MET A 435 -1.70 16.75 -8.45
C MET A 435 -0.26 16.48 -8.89
N ASP A 436 0.71 17.15 -8.27
CA ASP A 436 2.14 16.95 -8.49
C ASP A 436 2.55 15.51 -8.13
N ALA A 437 2.17 15.02 -6.94
CA ALA A 437 2.43 13.64 -6.53
C ALA A 437 1.88 12.60 -7.52
N LYS A 438 0.67 12.86 -8.06
CA LYS A 438 0.02 12.02 -9.07
C LYS A 438 0.79 12.01 -10.39
N GLU A 439 1.20 13.18 -10.91
CA GLU A 439 1.98 13.21 -12.15
C GLU A 439 3.35 12.55 -11.98
N GLN A 440 4.03 12.76 -10.84
CA GLN A 440 5.29 12.06 -10.54
C GLN A 440 5.11 10.53 -10.49
N MET A 441 4.05 10.04 -9.83
CA MET A 441 3.76 8.59 -9.81
C MET A 441 3.37 8.05 -11.18
N ARG A 442 2.72 8.84 -12.04
CA ARG A 442 2.42 8.44 -13.42
C ARG A 442 3.70 8.29 -14.24
N GLU A 443 4.65 9.22 -14.12
CA GLU A 443 5.95 9.08 -14.77
C GLU A 443 6.72 7.87 -14.22
N PHE A 444 6.67 7.63 -12.90
CA PHE A 444 7.25 6.44 -12.29
C PHE A 444 6.61 5.14 -12.82
N ALA A 445 5.28 5.11 -12.95
CA ALA A 445 4.55 3.94 -13.47
C ALA A 445 4.92 3.58 -14.91
N LYS A 446 5.38 4.54 -15.73
CA LYS A 446 5.90 4.25 -17.09
C LYS A 446 7.19 3.43 -17.06
N THR A 447 7.93 3.45 -15.96
CA THR A 447 9.17 2.66 -15.81
C THR A 447 8.89 1.19 -15.50
N ILE A 448 7.68 0.87 -15.04
CA ILE A 448 7.25 -0.49 -14.71
C ILE A 448 7.05 -1.29 -16.00
N LYS A 449 7.82 -2.37 -16.14
CA LYS A 449 7.77 -3.24 -17.31
C LYS A 449 6.59 -4.20 -17.24
N ARG A 450 5.62 -4.01 -18.13
CA ARG A 450 4.52 -4.95 -18.40
C ARG A 450 4.18 -4.97 -19.90
N PRO A 451 3.70 -6.10 -20.46
CA PRO A 451 3.48 -6.25 -21.89
C PRO A 451 2.18 -5.58 -22.41
N PHE A 452 1.45 -4.86 -21.56
CA PHE A 452 0.16 -4.24 -21.88
C PHE A 452 -0.06 -2.95 -21.10
N GLY A 453 -0.91 -2.07 -21.62
CA GLY A 453 -1.50 -0.99 -20.84
C GLY A 453 -2.69 -1.49 -20.02
N VAL A 454 -3.03 -0.77 -18.95
CA VAL A 454 -4.26 -1.01 -18.18
C VAL A 454 -5.06 0.28 -18.08
N ARG A 455 -6.39 0.15 -18.11
CA ARG A 455 -7.34 1.24 -17.85
C ARG A 455 -8.40 0.74 -16.89
N TYR A 456 -8.80 1.55 -15.93
CA TYR A 456 -10.01 1.28 -15.15
C TYR A 456 -11.24 1.85 -15.85
N ASN A 457 -12.26 1.00 -16.06
CA ASN A 457 -13.57 1.41 -16.53
C ASN A 457 -14.50 1.56 -15.32
N PRO A 458 -14.90 2.79 -14.94
CA PRO A 458 -15.72 3.03 -13.76
C PRO A 458 -17.18 2.56 -13.93
N TYR A 459 -17.68 2.42 -15.16
CA TYR A 459 -19.06 2.00 -15.43
C TYR A 459 -19.23 0.50 -15.18
N THR A 460 -18.28 -0.30 -15.65
CA THR A 460 -18.28 -1.76 -15.47
C THR A 460 -17.52 -2.21 -14.23
N GLN A 461 -16.84 -1.27 -13.54
CA GLN A 461 -15.98 -1.52 -12.39
C GLN A 461 -14.93 -2.61 -12.66
N SER A 462 -14.30 -2.52 -13.84
CA SER A 462 -13.35 -3.51 -14.34
C SER A 462 -12.09 -2.89 -14.91
N VAL A 463 -11.01 -3.66 -14.90
CA VAL A 463 -9.74 -3.31 -15.54
C VAL A 463 -9.75 -3.82 -16.98
N GLU A 464 -9.55 -2.91 -17.92
CA GLU A 464 -9.38 -3.19 -19.33
C GLU A 464 -7.89 -3.34 -19.66
N ILE A 465 -7.52 -4.51 -20.19
CA ILE A 465 -6.16 -4.78 -20.65
C ILE A 465 -6.00 -4.30 -22.09
N LEU A 466 -5.20 -3.25 -22.29
CA LEU A 466 -4.87 -2.66 -23.58
C LEU A 466 -3.65 -3.37 -24.19
N SER A 467 -3.88 -4.57 -24.71
CA SER A 467 -2.82 -5.45 -25.25
C SER A 467 -2.68 -5.42 -26.77
N ASN A 468 -3.65 -4.83 -27.48
CA ASN A 468 -3.62 -4.77 -28.94
C ASN A 468 -4.30 -3.53 -29.49
N THR A 469 -4.03 -3.28 -30.77
CA THR A 469 -4.47 -2.12 -31.52
C THR A 469 -6.00 -1.94 -31.56
N LYS A 470 -6.76 -3.04 -31.67
CA LYS A 470 -8.23 -2.98 -31.67
C LYS A 470 -8.79 -2.46 -30.35
N LYS A 471 -8.24 -2.90 -29.21
CA LYS A 471 -8.66 -2.42 -27.89
C LYS A 471 -8.28 -0.95 -27.68
N ILE A 472 -7.11 -0.54 -28.17
CA ILE A 472 -6.67 0.87 -28.13
C ILE A 472 -7.61 1.74 -28.99
N LEU A 473 -8.01 1.28 -30.17
CA LEU A 473 -8.95 2.00 -31.04
C LEU A 473 -10.30 2.25 -30.39
N ASN A 474 -10.86 1.24 -29.71
CA ASN A 474 -12.12 1.41 -28.98
C ASN A 474 -12.00 2.51 -27.91
N LEU A 475 -10.89 2.52 -27.15
CA LEU A 475 -10.62 3.56 -26.16
C LEU A 475 -10.49 4.95 -26.80
N VAL A 476 -9.74 5.08 -27.90
CA VAL A 476 -9.60 6.35 -28.62
C VAL A 476 -10.96 6.87 -29.11
N SER A 477 -11.82 5.97 -29.59
CA SER A 477 -13.18 6.33 -30.00
C SER A 477 -14.03 6.84 -28.84
N GLU A 478 -13.93 6.26 -27.65
CA GLU A 478 -14.61 6.74 -26.45
C GLU A 478 -14.12 8.13 -26.04
N LEU A 479 -12.79 8.31 -25.96
CA LEU A 479 -12.18 9.59 -25.59
C LEU A 479 -12.53 10.72 -26.57
N LYS A 480 -12.69 10.40 -27.86
CA LYS A 480 -13.16 11.36 -28.86
C LYS A 480 -14.59 11.83 -28.54
N GLY A 481 -15.45 10.93 -28.06
CA GLY A 481 -16.79 11.28 -27.57
C GLY A 481 -16.74 12.27 -26.41
N ASP A 482 -15.87 12.03 -25.42
CA ASP A 482 -15.67 12.92 -24.28
C ASP A 482 -15.14 14.29 -24.71
N LEU A 483 -14.18 14.34 -25.63
CA LEU A 483 -13.68 15.61 -26.19
C LEU A 483 -14.78 16.35 -26.95
N CYS A 484 -15.68 15.67 -27.67
CA CYS A 484 -16.83 16.32 -28.30
C CYS A 484 -17.75 16.99 -27.27
N ILE A 485 -17.94 16.39 -26.09
CA ILE A 485 -18.71 17.02 -24.99
C ILE A 485 -18.03 18.32 -24.56
N VAL A 486 -16.70 18.31 -24.38
CA VAL A 486 -15.92 19.50 -24.02
C VAL A 486 -16.04 20.58 -25.11
N THR A 487 -15.87 20.20 -26.37
CA THR A 487 -16.02 21.13 -27.51
C THR A 487 -17.40 21.78 -27.53
N ASN A 488 -18.46 20.98 -27.33
CA ASN A 488 -19.83 21.49 -27.32
C ASN A 488 -20.10 22.41 -26.11
N ALA A 489 -19.55 22.09 -24.94
CA ALA A 489 -19.67 22.95 -23.76
C ALA A 489 -18.97 24.30 -23.98
N LEU A 490 -17.75 24.28 -24.55
CA LEU A 490 -17.02 25.50 -24.90
C LEU A 490 -17.74 26.33 -25.97
N ALA A 491 -18.41 25.70 -26.93
CA ALA A 491 -19.20 26.39 -27.94
C ALA A 491 -20.40 27.13 -27.31
N LYS A 492 -21.14 26.48 -26.41
CA LYS A 492 -22.27 27.11 -25.70
C LYS A 492 -21.84 28.31 -24.84
N ILE A 493 -20.71 28.18 -24.14
CA ILE A 493 -20.15 29.29 -23.36
C ILE A 493 -19.77 30.48 -24.26
N LYS A 494 -19.41 30.26 -25.53
CA LYS A 494 -19.16 31.34 -26.49
C LYS A 494 -20.46 32.04 -26.89
N GLU A 495 -21.51 31.28 -27.22
CA GLU A 495 -22.81 31.82 -27.64
C GLU A 495 -23.47 32.70 -26.56
N ASP A 496 -23.41 32.31 -25.28
CA ASP A 496 -23.98 33.09 -24.17
C ASP A 496 -23.22 34.42 -23.92
N ASN A 497 -21.93 34.52 -24.28
CA ASN A 497 -21.15 35.76 -24.11
C ASN A 497 -21.31 36.75 -25.28
N ASP A 498 -21.74 36.28 -26.45
CA ASP A 498 -21.95 37.12 -27.62
C ASP A 498 -23.36 37.80 -27.62
N ASP A 499 -24.30 37.31 -26.80
CA ASP A 499 -25.67 37.86 -26.68
C ASP A 499 -25.77 39.07 -25.70
N ASP A 500 -24.84 39.19 -24.75
CA ASP A 500 -24.77 40.35 -23.81
C ASP A 500 -24.26 41.65 -24.48
N GLY A 501 -23.91 41.62 -25.77
CA GLY A 501 -23.38 42.74 -26.54
C GLY A 501 -24.37 43.47 -27.46
N VAL A 502 -25.62 43.01 -27.58
CA VAL A 502 -26.60 43.58 -28.54
C VAL A 502 -27.90 43.99 -27.85
N GLY A 503 -27.83 45.02 -27.01
CA GLY A 503 -29.00 45.60 -26.37
C GLY A 503 -28.85 47.07 -26.02
N GLY A 504 -29.05 47.97 -27.00
CA GLY A 504 -29.29 49.40 -26.73
C GLY A 504 -28.59 50.38 -27.66
N ASN A 505 -28.99 50.43 -28.94
CA ASN A 505 -28.87 51.67 -29.70
C ASN A 505 -30.05 52.56 -29.28
N ASP A 506 -29.81 53.51 -28.39
CA ASP A 506 -30.55 54.76 -28.37
C ASP A 506 -29.60 55.91 -28.05
N SER A 507 -29.63 56.88 -28.96
CA SER A 507 -28.90 58.13 -28.99
C SER A 507 -29.05 58.95 -27.71
N ASP A 508 -27.95 59.49 -27.17
CA ASP A 508 -27.87 60.94 -26.96
C ASP A 508 -26.45 61.44 -26.66
N ASN A 509 -26.21 62.62 -27.21
CA ASN A 509 -24.98 63.40 -27.24
C ASN A 509 -24.77 64.11 -25.88
N ASN A 510 -23.58 64.03 -25.28
CA ASN A 510 -22.86 65.18 -24.69
C ASN A 510 -21.54 64.73 -24.05
N GLY A 511 -20.47 65.48 -24.34
CA GLY A 511 -19.12 65.17 -23.93
C GLY A 511 -18.83 65.39 -22.46
N ASP A 512 -17.84 64.65 -21.94
CA ASP A 512 -16.75 65.22 -21.17
C ASP A 512 -15.59 64.22 -21.06
N THR A 513 -14.39 64.76 -20.89
CA THR A 513 -13.10 64.06 -20.99
C THR A 513 -12.76 63.40 -19.65
N ILE A 514 -12.55 62.06 -19.58
CA ILE A 514 -11.79 61.41 -18.49
C ILE A 514 -10.97 60.23 -19.03
N HIS A 515 -9.65 60.29 -18.84
CA HIS A 515 -8.70 59.18 -18.99
C HIS A 515 -8.98 58.07 -17.97
N GLY A 516 -9.23 56.85 -18.45
CA GLY A 516 -9.39 55.68 -17.59
C GLY A 516 -9.78 54.40 -18.32
N ALA A 517 -9.12 54.08 -19.43
CA ALA A 517 -9.27 52.78 -20.11
C ALA A 517 -7.87 52.20 -20.29
N ASN A 518 -7.52 51.16 -19.54
CA ASN A 518 -6.38 50.28 -19.86
C ASN A 518 -6.39 48.96 -19.09
N ASP A 519 -7.07 48.83 -17.93
CA ASP A 519 -7.05 47.55 -17.19
C ASP A 519 -8.17 46.58 -17.59
N HIS A 520 -9.34 47.08 -18.00
CA HIS A 520 -10.48 46.22 -18.37
C HIS A 520 -10.32 45.59 -19.76
N ASP A 521 -9.80 46.33 -20.75
CA ASP A 521 -9.54 45.82 -22.11
C ASP A 521 -8.40 44.80 -22.13
N HIS A 522 -7.38 44.96 -21.27
CA HIS A 522 -6.28 44.00 -21.14
C HIS A 522 -6.70 42.65 -20.53
N LEU A 523 -7.66 42.64 -19.60
CA LEU A 523 -8.21 41.41 -19.02
C LEU A 523 -9.08 40.64 -20.04
N VAL A 524 -9.92 41.35 -20.79
CA VAL A 524 -10.81 40.74 -21.81
C VAL A 524 -10.01 40.19 -22.99
N LEU A 525 -8.95 40.88 -23.43
CA LEU A 525 -8.03 40.38 -24.48
C LEU A 525 -7.26 39.13 -24.02
N ASN A 526 -6.77 39.11 -22.78
CA ASN A 526 -6.09 37.93 -22.23
C ASN A 526 -7.02 36.72 -22.12
N GLU A 527 -8.30 36.91 -21.78
CA GLU A 527 -9.28 35.84 -21.79
C GLU A 527 -9.61 35.35 -23.21
N ALA A 528 -9.78 36.26 -24.18
CA ALA A 528 -10.05 35.89 -25.57
C ALA A 528 -8.87 35.10 -26.19
N ASP A 529 -7.64 35.48 -25.87
CA ASP A 529 -6.43 34.78 -26.32
C ASP A 529 -6.24 33.42 -25.61
N ALA A 530 -6.51 33.34 -24.30
CA ALA A 530 -6.54 32.07 -23.58
C ALA A 530 -7.61 31.11 -24.15
N ARG A 531 -8.79 31.64 -24.54
CA ARG A 531 -9.87 30.85 -25.18
C ARG A 531 -9.49 30.37 -26.57
N ARG A 532 -8.87 31.22 -27.41
CA ARG A 532 -8.36 30.83 -28.74
C ARG A 532 -7.27 29.75 -28.64
N ASN A 533 -6.33 29.91 -27.71
CA ASN A 533 -5.30 28.90 -27.45
C ASN A 533 -5.89 27.58 -26.95
N SER A 534 -6.90 27.64 -26.09
CA SER A 534 -7.59 26.43 -25.58
C SER A 534 -8.33 25.68 -26.69
N GLN A 535 -9.01 26.39 -27.60
CA GLN A 535 -9.67 25.78 -28.77
C GLN A 535 -8.65 25.16 -29.73
N ALA A 536 -7.56 25.87 -30.04
CA ALA A 536 -6.51 25.35 -30.91
C ALA A 536 -5.84 24.08 -30.33
N ASN A 537 -5.62 24.05 -29.01
CA ASN A 537 -5.11 22.87 -28.32
C ASN A 537 -6.09 21.69 -28.41
N LEU A 538 -7.40 21.94 -28.27
CA LEU A 538 -8.43 20.91 -28.38
C LEU A 538 -8.51 20.34 -29.80
N ASP A 539 -8.49 21.20 -30.81
CA ASP A 539 -8.46 20.80 -32.21
C ASP A 539 -7.20 19.98 -32.53
N GLN A 540 -6.06 20.38 -31.99
CA GLN A 540 -4.80 19.64 -32.10
C GLN A 540 -4.89 18.25 -31.44
N MET A 541 -5.49 18.15 -30.24
CA MET A 541 -5.71 16.86 -29.58
C MET A 541 -6.63 15.94 -30.42
N ILE A 542 -7.69 16.48 -31.01
CA ILE A 542 -8.57 15.73 -31.91
C ILE A 542 -7.81 15.26 -33.16
N MET A 543 -6.95 16.12 -33.74
CA MET A 543 -6.10 15.72 -34.87
C MET A 543 -5.13 14.60 -34.49
N ASP A 544 -4.49 14.69 -33.33
CA ASP A 544 -3.54 13.67 -32.88
C ASP A 544 -4.24 12.34 -32.56
N MET A 545 -5.46 12.37 -32.00
CA MET A 545 -6.29 11.17 -31.86
C MET A 545 -6.64 10.54 -33.22
N ASN A 546 -6.98 11.35 -34.24
CA ASN A 546 -7.23 10.83 -35.58
C ASN A 546 -5.95 10.18 -36.19
N LYS A 547 -4.75 10.75 -35.94
CA LYS A 547 -3.49 10.13 -36.37
C LYS A 547 -3.25 8.78 -35.68
N ILE A 548 -3.50 8.71 -34.37
CA ILE A 548 -3.39 7.45 -33.61
C ILE A 548 -4.36 6.41 -34.19
N GLN A 549 -5.61 6.81 -34.47
CA GLN A 549 -6.61 5.94 -35.08
C GLN A 549 -6.16 5.37 -36.43
N VAL A 550 -5.70 6.23 -37.34
CA VAL A 550 -5.19 5.79 -38.66
C VAL A 550 -3.98 4.86 -38.53
N SER A 551 -3.04 5.18 -37.64
CA SER A 551 -1.86 4.34 -37.37
C SER A 551 -2.27 2.95 -36.89
N CYS A 552 -3.24 2.90 -35.99
CA CYS A 552 -3.79 1.67 -35.46
C CYS A 552 -4.52 0.84 -36.55
N GLU A 553 -5.38 1.46 -37.34
CA GLU A 553 -6.09 0.79 -38.45
C GLU A 553 -5.10 0.19 -39.47
N ASN A 554 -4.06 0.93 -39.84
CA ASN A 554 -3.00 0.45 -40.74
C ASN A 554 -2.27 -0.77 -40.17
N HIS A 555 -1.93 -0.76 -38.88
CA HIS A 555 -1.25 -1.90 -38.24
C HIS A 555 -2.16 -3.14 -38.19
N GLN A 556 -3.46 -2.96 -37.92
CA GLN A 556 -4.42 -4.05 -37.94
C GLN A 556 -4.58 -4.67 -39.35
N GLN A 557 -4.60 -3.85 -40.40
CA GLN A 557 -4.62 -4.33 -41.78
C GLN A 557 -3.35 -5.12 -42.14
N GLN A 558 -2.17 -4.66 -41.70
CA GLN A 558 -0.91 -5.38 -41.90
C GLN A 558 -0.92 -6.75 -41.21
N GLN A 559 -1.40 -6.84 -39.97
CA GLN A 559 -1.52 -8.13 -39.27
C GLN A 559 -2.50 -9.08 -39.97
N GLN A 560 -3.62 -8.58 -40.49
CA GLN A 560 -4.58 -9.39 -41.24
C GLN A 560 -4.00 -9.90 -42.57
N GLN A 561 -3.17 -9.10 -43.25
CA GLN A 561 -2.49 -9.50 -44.47
C GLN A 561 -1.42 -10.58 -44.22
N MET A 562 -0.66 -10.48 -43.12
CA MET A 562 0.32 -11.51 -42.75
C MET A 562 -0.35 -12.84 -42.37
N ASN A 563 -1.45 -12.80 -41.62
CA ASN A 563 -2.21 -14.01 -41.24
C ASN A 563 -2.98 -14.65 -42.41
N HIS A 564 -3.08 -14.00 -43.57
CA HIS A 564 -3.62 -14.59 -44.81
C HIS A 564 -2.52 -15.17 -45.71
N GLN A 565 -1.25 -14.92 -45.41
CA GLN A 565 -0.09 -15.43 -46.14
C GLN A 565 0.54 -16.67 -45.50
N GLU A 566 0.26 -16.93 -44.21
CA GLU A 566 0.47 -18.23 -43.54
C GLU A 566 -0.73 -19.17 -43.76
#